data_AF-A0A6A5A866-F1
#
_entry.id   AF-A0A6A5A866-F1
#
_cell.length_a   1.000
_cell.length_b   1.000
_cell.length_c   1.000
_cell.angle_alpha   90.00
_cell.angle_beta   90.00
_cell.angle_gamma   90.00
#
_symmetry.space_group_name_H-M   'P 1'
#
loop_
_entity.id
_entity.type
_entity.pdbx_description
1 polymer ?
#
loop_
_entity_poly.entity_id
_entity_poly.type
_entity_poly.pdbx_seq_one_letter_code
_entity_poly.pdbx_strand_id
1 'polypeptide(L)'
;MYRKLEKNEVILTSMPAKILDGVRSIVEDHGVAAGNITRSVLESSIASALSSIQQSNSAMSPAQQLQIDSQPLVYEPFHWGGKFHKLPENFVFPSVDAATAWKLWWRGNIREKVLPYRKIDTRDLATRAARNMFYEWKFVLEKLTDHFVSVSGRNMALNPSEQEVSTSFETARGLFDQFSGETSAKRVRRVGQLKITTLVRLLRQLEPSKTPRVFKKRKRSEQRAGSQSTTML
;
A
#
# COMPACT_ATOMS: atom_id res chain seq x y z
N MET A 1 1.53 -36.60 15.85
CA MET A 1 1.71 -35.53 14.84
C MET A 1 1.31 -36.01 13.43
N TYR A 2 1.78 -37.18 12.98
CA TYR A 2 1.48 -37.74 11.64
C TYR A 2 -0.01 -37.82 11.26
N ARG A 3 -0.91 -38.31 12.13
CA ARG A 3 -2.36 -38.39 11.83
C ARG A 3 -3.04 -37.04 11.51
N LYS A 4 -2.50 -35.91 11.98
CA LYS A 4 -3.08 -34.58 11.69
C LYS A 4 -2.68 -34.11 10.28
N LEU A 5 -1.49 -34.48 9.81
CA LEU A 5 -1.03 -34.16 8.45
C LEU A 5 -1.80 -34.97 7.41
N GLU A 6 -2.03 -36.25 7.67
CA GLU A 6 -2.81 -37.13 6.79
C GLU A 6 -4.27 -36.66 6.67
N LYS A 7 -4.88 -36.23 7.77
CA LYS A 7 -6.22 -35.60 7.73
C LYS A 7 -6.24 -34.30 6.92
N ASN A 8 -5.21 -33.47 7.04
CA ASN A 8 -5.13 -32.22 6.29
C ASN A 8 -4.91 -32.49 4.78
N GLU A 9 -4.13 -33.50 4.42
CA GLU A 9 -3.92 -33.93 3.03
C GLU A 9 -5.24 -34.43 2.40
N VAL A 10 -6.01 -35.24 3.13
CA VAL A 10 -7.33 -35.70 2.68
C VAL A 10 -8.33 -34.54 2.54
N ILE A 11 -8.28 -33.55 3.43
CA ILE A 11 -9.13 -32.35 3.34
C ILE A 11 -8.74 -31.49 2.13
N LEU A 12 -7.45 -31.28 1.91
CA LEU A 12 -6.94 -30.46 0.81
C LEU A 12 -7.17 -31.13 -0.56
N THR A 13 -7.11 -32.47 -0.63
CA THR A 13 -7.38 -33.22 -1.88
C THR A 13 -8.88 -33.30 -2.20
N SER A 14 -9.76 -33.29 -1.19
CA SER A 14 -11.22 -33.32 -1.39
C SER A 14 -11.87 -31.93 -1.54
N MET A 15 -11.15 -30.85 -1.23
CA MET A 15 -11.63 -29.48 -1.33
C MET A 15 -12.06 -29.05 -2.75
N PRO A 16 -11.27 -29.33 -3.81
CA PRO A 16 -11.64 -28.96 -5.18
C PRO A 16 -12.97 -29.57 -5.63
N ALA A 17 -13.23 -30.83 -5.27
CA ALA A 17 -14.47 -31.52 -5.61
C ALA A 17 -15.69 -30.89 -4.92
N LYS A 18 -15.57 -30.54 -3.64
CA LYS A 18 -16.64 -29.88 -2.88
C LYS A 18 -16.95 -28.47 -3.38
N ILE A 19 -15.93 -27.74 -3.83
CA ILE A 19 -16.09 -26.42 -4.44
C ILE A 19 -16.79 -26.55 -5.80
N LEU A 20 -16.40 -27.54 -6.62
CA LEU A 20 -17.06 -27.85 -7.89
C LEU A 20 -18.53 -28.21 -7.71
N ASP A 21 -18.87 -29.06 -6.75
CA ASP A 21 -20.26 -29.44 -6.46
C ASP A 21 -21.10 -28.26 -5.95
N GLY A 22 -20.52 -27.40 -5.10
CA GLY A 22 -21.20 -26.18 -4.63
C GLY A 22 -21.46 -25.19 -5.76
N VAL A 23 -20.48 -24.98 -6.65
CA VAL A 23 -20.64 -24.13 -7.84
C VAL A 23 -21.69 -24.73 -8.79
N ARG A 24 -21.69 -26.05 -8.97
CA ARG A 24 -22.69 -26.76 -9.79
C ARG A 24 -24.11 -26.59 -9.24
N SER A 25 -24.28 -26.73 -7.93
CA SER A 25 -25.57 -26.54 -7.25
C SER A 25 -26.08 -25.10 -7.37
N ILE A 26 -25.22 -24.10 -7.23
CA ILE A 26 -25.60 -22.68 -7.39
C ILE A 26 -25.99 -22.38 -8.85
N VAL A 27 -25.31 -22.99 -9.82
CA VAL A 27 -25.62 -22.86 -11.24
C VAL A 27 -26.94 -23.54 -11.60
N GLU A 28 -27.25 -24.70 -11.02
CA GLU A 28 -28.52 -25.40 -11.23
C GLU A 28 -29.69 -24.67 -10.56
N ASP A 29 -29.50 -24.07 -9.38
CA ASP A 29 -30.53 -23.37 -8.60
C ASP A 29 -30.86 -21.97 -9.17
N HIS A 30 -29.87 -21.27 -9.74
CA HIS A 30 -30.05 -19.89 -10.25
C HIS A 30 -30.05 -19.78 -11.79
N GLY A 31 -29.70 -20.86 -12.52
CA GLY A 31 -29.60 -20.86 -13.98
C GLY A 31 -30.88 -21.21 -14.74
N VAL A 32 -31.84 -21.89 -14.11
CA VAL A 32 -33.08 -22.34 -14.77
C VAL A 32 -34.11 -21.20 -14.92
N ALA A 33 -34.06 -20.15 -14.08
CA ALA A 33 -35.10 -19.12 -14.06
C ALA A 33 -34.97 -18.02 -15.14
N ALA A 34 -33.82 -17.89 -15.82
CA ALA A 34 -33.56 -16.72 -16.69
C ALA A 34 -33.09 -17.03 -18.12
N GLY A 35 -33.00 -18.29 -18.53
CA GLY A 35 -32.91 -18.70 -19.95
C GLY A 35 -31.69 -18.22 -20.76
N ASN A 36 -30.69 -17.55 -20.16
CA ASN A 36 -29.66 -16.83 -20.93
C ASN A 36 -28.20 -17.26 -20.69
N ILE A 37 -27.95 -18.34 -19.94
CA ILE A 37 -26.57 -18.84 -19.77
C ILE A 37 -26.56 -20.34 -19.99
N THR A 38 -26.16 -20.76 -21.19
CA THR A 38 -25.93 -22.18 -21.47
C THR A 38 -24.64 -22.62 -20.79
N ARG A 39 -24.64 -23.84 -20.24
CA ARG A 39 -23.49 -24.49 -19.60
C ARG A 39 -22.22 -24.38 -20.45
N SER A 40 -22.36 -24.53 -21.77
CA SER A 40 -21.25 -24.43 -22.73
C SER A 40 -20.62 -23.03 -22.80
N VAL A 41 -21.40 -21.95 -22.64
CA VAL A 41 -20.88 -20.58 -22.61
C VAL A 41 -20.10 -20.33 -21.33
N LEU A 42 -20.56 -20.86 -20.20
CA LEU A 42 -19.87 -20.72 -18.93
C LEU A 42 -18.57 -21.53 -18.91
N GLU A 43 -18.61 -22.79 -19.36
CA GLU A 43 -17.44 -23.66 -19.46
C GLU A 43 -16.39 -23.08 -20.43
N SER A 44 -16.81 -22.56 -21.59
CA SER A 44 -15.90 -21.93 -22.55
C SER A 44 -15.31 -20.61 -22.04
N SER A 45 -16.08 -19.82 -21.28
CA SER A 45 -15.59 -18.57 -20.68
C SER A 45 -14.58 -18.84 -19.56
N ILE A 46 -14.84 -19.82 -18.70
CA ILE A 46 -13.90 -20.25 -17.66
C ILE A 46 -12.64 -20.85 -18.28
N ALA A 47 -12.78 -21.74 -19.26
CA ALA A 47 -11.65 -22.31 -19.98
C ALA A 47 -10.80 -21.22 -20.66
N SER A 48 -11.44 -20.20 -21.24
CA SER A 48 -10.74 -19.08 -21.88
C SER A 48 -10.02 -18.19 -20.87
N ALA A 49 -10.65 -17.89 -19.73
CA ALA A 49 -10.05 -17.11 -18.65
C ALA A 49 -8.84 -17.84 -18.03
N LEU A 50 -8.97 -19.13 -17.75
CA LEU A 50 -7.88 -19.96 -17.23
C LEU A 50 -6.74 -20.10 -18.24
N SER A 51 -7.05 -20.27 -19.53
CA SER A 51 -6.04 -20.32 -20.60
C SER A 51 -5.29 -19.00 -20.72
N SER A 52 -5.98 -17.87 -20.57
CA SER A 52 -5.38 -16.53 -20.58
C SER A 52 -4.46 -16.31 -19.38
N ILE A 53 -4.86 -16.79 -18.20
CA ILE A 53 -4.02 -16.77 -16.99
C ILE A 53 -2.79 -17.68 -17.16
N GLN A 54 -2.96 -18.89 -17.71
CA GLN A 54 -1.84 -19.78 -18.01
C GLN A 54 -0.86 -19.15 -18.99
N GLN A 55 -1.32 -18.52 -20.07
CA GLN A 55 -0.43 -17.84 -21.02
C GLN A 55 0.31 -16.66 -20.37
N SER A 56 -0.36 -15.89 -19.50
CA SER A 56 0.29 -14.82 -18.74
C SER A 56 1.32 -15.32 -17.72
N ASN A 57 1.10 -16.52 -17.15
CA ASN A 57 2.03 -17.16 -16.22
C ASN A 57 3.15 -17.93 -16.94
N SER A 58 2.94 -18.43 -18.16
CA SER A 58 3.98 -19.11 -18.95
C SER A 58 5.03 -18.15 -19.50
N ALA A 59 4.75 -16.85 -19.55
CA ALA A 59 5.74 -15.81 -19.83
C ALA A 59 6.68 -15.52 -18.63
N MET A 60 6.40 -16.09 -17.44
CA MET A 60 7.17 -15.86 -16.22
C MET A 60 7.41 -17.19 -15.50
N SER A 61 8.56 -17.81 -15.76
CA SER A 61 8.93 -19.15 -15.27
C SER A 61 8.56 -19.38 -13.79
N PRO A 62 7.98 -20.54 -13.41
CA PRO A 62 7.59 -20.87 -12.02
C PRO A 62 8.73 -20.78 -10.99
N ALA A 63 9.98 -20.79 -11.45
CA ALA A 63 11.15 -20.59 -10.61
C ALA A 63 11.25 -19.17 -10.00
N GLN A 64 10.55 -18.17 -10.55
CA GLN A 64 10.66 -16.77 -10.10
C GLN A 64 9.65 -16.39 -9.01
N GLN A 65 8.53 -17.10 -8.85
CA GLN A 65 7.51 -16.76 -7.85
C GLN A 65 7.83 -17.27 -6.44
N LEU A 66 8.58 -18.37 -6.29
CA LEU A 66 8.92 -18.94 -4.98
C LEU A 66 10.16 -18.33 -4.31
N GLN A 67 10.90 -17.43 -4.97
CA GLN A 67 12.14 -16.87 -4.43
C GLN A 67 12.02 -15.47 -3.81
N ILE A 68 10.92 -14.73 -4.05
CA ILE A 68 10.83 -13.32 -3.66
C ILE A 68 10.53 -13.13 -2.16
N ASP A 69 9.81 -14.07 -1.53
CA ASP A 69 9.38 -13.92 -0.12
C ASP A 69 10.38 -14.47 0.92
N SER A 70 11.44 -15.15 0.49
CA SER A 70 12.36 -15.86 1.41
C SER A 70 13.84 -15.47 1.29
N GLN A 71 14.23 -14.64 0.32
CA GLN A 71 15.62 -14.15 0.26
C GLN A 71 15.79 -12.93 1.17
N PRO A 72 16.86 -12.87 2.01
CA PRO A 72 17.21 -11.63 2.69
C PRO A 72 17.47 -10.58 1.60
N LEU A 73 16.66 -9.53 1.55
CA LEU A 73 16.83 -8.45 0.59
C LEU A 73 18.21 -7.81 0.86
N VAL A 74 19.18 -8.10 0.00
CA VAL A 74 20.52 -7.53 0.08
C VAL A 74 20.43 -6.12 -0.47
N TYR A 75 20.54 -5.14 0.42
CA TYR A 75 20.60 -3.72 0.06
C TYR A 75 22.05 -3.37 -0.25
N GLU A 76 22.33 -3.07 -1.52
CA GLU A 76 23.65 -2.61 -1.93
C GLU A 76 23.91 -1.21 -1.32
N PRO A 77 25.04 -1.02 -0.60
CA PRO A 77 25.39 0.28 -0.04
C PRO A 77 25.67 1.31 -1.15
N PHE A 78 25.16 2.52 -0.97
CA PHE A 78 25.51 3.68 -1.76
C PHE A 78 26.73 4.39 -1.16
N HIS A 79 27.50 5.09 -2.00
CA HIS A 79 28.64 5.87 -1.55
C HIS A 79 28.49 7.33 -1.97
N TRP A 80 28.42 8.23 -0.99
CA TRP A 80 28.40 9.68 -1.18
C TRP A 80 28.90 10.38 0.09
N GLY A 81 29.42 11.60 -0.04
CA GLY A 81 29.99 12.33 1.10
C GLY A 81 31.14 11.61 1.82
N GLY A 82 31.86 10.71 1.13
CA GLY A 82 32.94 9.91 1.69
C GLY A 82 32.49 8.81 2.68
N LYS A 83 31.20 8.46 2.71
CA LYS A 83 30.62 7.48 3.63
C LYS A 83 29.73 6.48 2.90
N PHE A 84 29.49 5.34 3.54
CA PHE A 84 28.51 4.36 3.07
C PHE A 84 27.12 4.68 3.60
N HIS A 85 26.14 4.59 2.73
CA HIS A 85 24.75 4.96 2.95
C HIS A 85 23.80 3.88 2.44
N LYS A 86 22.61 3.78 3.05
CA LYS A 86 21.58 2.81 2.63
C LYS A 86 20.67 3.33 1.51
N LEU A 87 20.79 4.61 1.17
CA LEU A 87 19.97 5.29 0.17
C LEU A 87 20.87 6.11 -0.77
N PRO A 88 20.43 6.31 -2.02
CA PRO A 88 21.13 7.20 -2.94
C PRO A 88 21.05 8.66 -2.45
N GLU A 89 22.05 9.46 -2.79
CA GLU A 89 22.18 10.86 -2.33
C GLU A 89 20.96 11.72 -2.70
N ASN A 90 20.40 11.47 -3.88
CA ASN A 90 19.24 12.19 -4.44
C ASN A 90 17.89 11.54 -4.07
N PHE A 91 17.83 10.69 -3.04
CA PHE A 91 16.58 10.05 -2.63
C PHE A 91 15.50 11.08 -2.27
N VAL A 92 14.30 10.88 -2.83
CA VAL A 92 13.11 11.68 -2.55
C VAL A 92 11.96 10.76 -2.21
N PHE A 93 11.25 11.07 -1.13
CA PHE A 93 10.03 10.35 -0.78
C PHE A 93 8.94 10.58 -1.84
N PRO A 94 8.27 9.53 -2.30
CA PRO A 94 7.27 9.63 -3.35
C PRO A 94 6.01 10.33 -2.83
N SER A 95 5.31 11.07 -3.71
CA SER A 95 4.05 11.73 -3.38
C SER A 95 2.86 10.78 -3.57
N VAL A 96 2.67 9.87 -2.63
CA VAL A 96 1.68 8.79 -2.71
C VAL A 96 0.56 8.94 -1.68
N ASP A 97 -0.51 8.16 -1.87
CA ASP A 97 -1.58 7.98 -0.90
C ASP A 97 -1.12 7.18 0.33
N ALA A 98 -1.98 7.15 1.37
CA ALA A 98 -1.69 6.50 2.63
C ALA A 98 -1.53 4.98 2.53
N ALA A 99 -2.26 4.30 1.65
CA ALA A 99 -2.18 2.85 1.48
C ALA A 99 -0.83 2.47 0.86
N THR A 100 -0.43 3.18 -0.18
CA THR A 100 0.87 3.02 -0.82
C THR A 100 2.01 3.36 0.15
N ALA A 101 1.86 4.44 0.92
CA ALA A 101 2.84 4.80 1.96
C ALA A 101 2.96 3.74 3.05
N TRP A 102 1.84 3.14 3.49
CA TRP A 102 1.83 2.03 4.43
C TRP A 102 2.59 0.81 3.90
N LYS A 103 2.39 0.46 2.63
CA LYS A 103 3.14 -0.61 1.96
C LYS A 103 4.65 -0.34 1.94
N LEU A 104 5.06 0.87 1.55
CA LEU A 104 6.46 1.29 1.54
C LEU A 104 7.09 1.33 2.94
N TRP A 105 6.31 1.66 3.97
CA TRP A 105 6.76 1.67 5.37
C TRP A 105 7.20 0.30 5.85
N TRP A 106 6.40 -0.73 5.54
CA TRP A 106 6.62 -2.08 6.05
C TRP A 106 7.53 -2.92 5.15
N ARG A 107 7.38 -2.81 3.82
CA ARG A 107 8.09 -3.64 2.82
C ARG A 107 9.12 -2.89 1.98
N GLY A 108 9.12 -1.57 1.98
CA GLY A 108 10.03 -0.78 1.14
C GLY A 108 9.64 -0.82 -0.33
N ASN A 109 10.55 -0.36 -1.19
CA ASN A 109 10.38 -0.47 -2.64
C ASN A 109 11.30 -1.58 -3.17
N ILE A 110 10.75 -2.78 -3.33
CA ILE A 110 11.49 -3.95 -3.80
C ILE A 110 12.09 -3.70 -5.20
N ARG A 111 11.37 -2.98 -6.06
CA ARG A 111 11.81 -2.70 -7.45
C ARG A 111 13.05 -1.81 -7.49
N GLU A 112 13.12 -0.82 -6.61
CA GLU A 112 14.24 0.11 -6.49
C GLU A 112 15.28 -0.36 -5.46
N LYS A 113 15.14 -1.59 -4.93
CA LYS A 113 15.95 -2.13 -3.82
C LYS A 113 16.04 -1.15 -2.64
N VAL A 114 14.95 -0.45 -2.32
CA VAL A 114 14.88 0.45 -1.17
C VAL A 114 14.28 -0.29 0.01
N LEU A 115 14.97 -0.23 1.14
CA LEU A 115 14.53 -0.85 2.40
C LEU A 115 13.17 -0.34 2.87
N PRO A 116 12.46 -1.11 3.72
CA PRO A 116 11.30 -0.61 4.46
C PRO A 116 11.58 0.78 5.03
N TYR A 117 10.70 1.75 4.73
CA TYR A 117 11.01 3.15 5.05
C TYR A 117 11.17 3.37 6.55
N ARG A 118 10.55 2.55 7.40
CA ARG A 118 10.76 2.57 8.86
C ARG A 118 12.20 2.29 9.31
N LYS A 119 13.00 1.63 8.47
CA LYS A 119 14.41 1.27 8.73
C LYS A 119 15.40 2.31 8.18
N ILE A 120 14.90 3.39 7.54
CA ILE A 120 15.74 4.47 7.03
C ILE A 120 16.38 5.24 8.19
N ASP A 121 17.69 5.47 8.09
CA ASP A 121 18.39 6.38 8.99
C ASP A 121 18.37 7.80 8.41
N THR A 122 18.08 8.80 9.24
CA THR A 122 18.12 10.22 8.83
C THR A 122 19.49 10.68 8.33
N ARG A 123 20.58 9.98 8.70
CA ARG A 123 21.94 10.19 8.19
C ARG A 123 22.08 9.79 6.73
N ASP A 124 21.22 8.92 6.23
CA ASP A 124 21.15 8.49 4.83
C ASP A 124 20.27 9.42 3.97
N LEU A 125 19.84 10.57 4.52
CA LEU A 125 19.04 11.57 3.81
C LEU A 125 19.85 12.86 3.65
N ALA A 126 20.38 13.09 2.44
CA ALA A 126 21.24 14.25 2.16
C ALA A 126 20.53 15.59 2.42
N THR A 127 19.30 15.75 1.94
CA THR A 127 18.58 17.02 2.01
C THR A 127 17.74 17.20 3.29
N ARG A 128 17.66 18.44 3.78
CA ARG A 128 16.75 18.81 4.89
C ARG A 128 15.28 18.53 4.54
N ALA A 129 14.91 18.71 3.28
CA ALA A 129 13.55 18.44 2.80
C ALA A 129 13.20 16.95 2.93
N ALA A 130 14.10 16.05 2.54
CA ALA A 130 13.90 14.61 2.70
C ALA A 130 13.80 14.21 4.18
N ARG A 131 14.65 14.76 5.05
CA ARG A 131 14.56 14.54 6.52
C ARG A 131 13.22 15.00 7.09
N ASN A 132 12.74 16.19 6.72
CA ASN A 132 11.43 16.67 7.17
C ASN A 132 10.30 15.74 6.70
N MET A 133 10.36 15.29 5.45
CA MET A 133 9.36 14.38 4.88
C MET A 133 9.37 13.01 5.59
N PHE A 134 10.55 12.49 5.95
CA PHE A 134 10.65 11.28 6.75
C PHE A 134 9.91 11.41 8.10
N TYR A 135 10.08 12.53 8.81
CA TYR A 135 9.35 12.75 10.06
C TYR A 135 7.84 12.93 9.86
N GLU A 136 7.40 13.49 8.74
CA GLU A 136 5.98 13.55 8.36
C GLU A 136 5.40 12.15 8.14
N TRP A 137 6.10 11.31 7.39
CA TRP A 137 5.75 9.90 7.18
C TRP A 137 5.70 9.14 8.49
N LYS A 138 6.78 9.21 9.28
CA LYS A 138 6.91 8.55 10.57
C LYS A 138 5.75 8.91 11.50
N PHE A 139 5.43 10.21 11.62
CA PHE A 139 4.33 10.68 12.45
C PHE A 139 2.97 10.06 12.07
N VAL A 140 2.62 10.05 10.78
CA VAL A 140 1.34 9.50 10.31
C VAL A 140 1.29 7.98 10.46
N LEU A 141 2.36 7.30 10.08
CA LEU A 141 2.41 5.85 9.99
C LEU A 141 2.56 5.21 11.38
N GLU A 142 3.21 5.86 12.33
CA GLU A 142 3.19 5.45 13.74
C GLU A 142 1.78 5.55 14.32
N LYS A 143 1.06 6.66 14.09
CA LYS A 143 -0.35 6.79 14.54
C LYS A 143 -1.27 5.72 13.93
N LEU A 144 -1.09 5.40 12.65
CA LEU A 144 -1.80 4.30 12.00
C LEU A 144 -1.45 2.95 12.64
N THR A 145 -0.18 2.74 12.99
CA THR A 145 0.28 1.53 13.68
C THR A 145 -0.34 1.43 15.07
N ASP A 146 -0.35 2.52 15.84
CA ASP A 146 -0.97 2.56 17.17
C ASP A 146 -2.46 2.23 17.09
N HIS A 147 -3.18 2.80 16.11
CA HIS A 147 -4.59 2.49 15.89
C HIS A 147 -4.80 1.01 15.52
N PHE A 148 -3.98 0.48 14.62
CA PHE A 148 -4.01 -0.95 14.26
C PHE A 148 -3.80 -1.85 15.48
N VAL A 149 -2.81 -1.55 16.32
CA VAL A 149 -2.52 -2.30 17.55
C VAL A 149 -3.68 -2.21 18.53
N SER A 150 -4.27 -1.02 18.69
CA SER A 150 -5.43 -0.81 19.56
C SER A 150 -6.66 -1.61 19.15
N VAL A 151 -6.91 -1.75 17.84
CA VAL A 151 -8.09 -2.48 17.33
C VAL A 151 -7.83 -3.98 17.24
N SER A 152 -6.65 -4.38 16.79
CA SER A 152 -6.32 -5.79 16.53
C SER A 152 -5.80 -6.54 17.76
N GLY A 153 -5.42 -5.82 18.82
CA GLY A 153 -4.80 -6.39 20.03
C GLY A 153 -3.43 -7.04 19.80
N ARG A 154 -2.82 -6.83 18.62
CA ARG A 154 -1.53 -7.42 18.24
C ARG A 154 -0.63 -6.43 17.53
N ASN A 155 0.67 -6.68 17.60
CA ASN A 155 1.66 -5.94 16.83
C ASN A 155 1.75 -6.44 15.39
N MET A 156 2.20 -5.54 14.51
CA MET A 156 2.53 -5.89 13.13
C MET A 156 3.78 -6.78 13.12
N ALA A 157 3.83 -7.79 12.23
CA ALA A 157 5.01 -8.63 12.09
C ALA A 157 6.26 -7.82 11.71
N LEU A 158 7.44 -8.33 12.08
CA LEU A 158 8.71 -7.65 11.78
C LEU A 158 8.95 -7.53 10.27
N ASN A 159 8.57 -8.54 9.48
CA ASN A 159 8.62 -8.53 8.02
C ASN A 159 7.29 -9.09 7.50
N PRO A 160 6.26 -8.24 7.37
CA PRO A 160 4.91 -8.70 7.03
C PRO A 160 4.78 -9.04 5.54
N SER A 161 3.95 -10.04 5.24
CA SER A 161 3.61 -10.41 3.87
C SER A 161 2.77 -9.32 3.21
N GLU A 162 2.65 -9.34 1.89
CA GLU A 162 1.83 -8.36 1.16
C GLU A 162 0.36 -8.38 1.58
N GLN A 163 -0.17 -9.58 1.84
CA GLN A 163 -1.53 -9.76 2.32
C GLN A 163 -1.70 -9.21 3.74
N GLU A 164 -0.71 -9.41 4.62
CA GLU A 164 -0.76 -8.87 5.98
C GLU A 164 -0.71 -7.34 5.98
N VAL A 165 0.14 -6.74 5.13
CA VAL A 165 0.20 -5.28 4.95
C VAL A 165 -1.13 -4.71 4.47
N SER A 166 -1.78 -5.37 3.51
CA SER A 166 -3.06 -4.89 2.95
C SER A 166 -4.19 -5.01 3.98
N THR A 167 -4.30 -6.15 4.66
CA THR A 167 -5.32 -6.39 5.69
C THR A 167 -5.13 -5.50 6.92
N SER A 168 -3.89 -5.32 7.38
CA SER A 168 -3.59 -4.39 8.48
C SER A 168 -3.93 -2.95 8.14
N PHE A 169 -3.75 -2.53 6.88
CA PHE A 169 -4.14 -1.19 6.45
C PHE A 169 -5.65 -0.97 6.51
N GLU A 170 -6.46 -1.95 6.11
CA GLU A 170 -7.92 -1.88 6.21
C GLU A 170 -8.41 -1.69 7.64
N THR A 171 -7.71 -2.26 8.62
CA THR A 171 -7.96 -1.99 10.03
C THR A 171 -7.40 -0.62 10.46
N ALA A 172 -6.16 -0.31 10.09
CA ALA A 172 -5.48 0.92 10.48
C ALA A 172 -6.20 2.19 9.97
N ARG A 173 -6.78 2.13 8.77
CA ARG A 173 -7.49 3.25 8.14
C ARG A 173 -8.74 3.67 8.90
N GLY A 174 -9.24 2.89 9.87
CA GLY A 174 -10.27 3.32 10.81
C GLY A 174 -9.89 4.59 11.59
N LEU A 175 -8.58 4.87 11.74
CA LEU A 175 -8.09 6.15 12.30
C LEU A 175 -8.66 7.36 11.55
N PHE A 176 -8.91 7.19 10.26
CA PHE A 176 -9.37 8.26 9.37
C PHE A 176 -10.79 8.71 9.66
N ASP A 177 -11.58 7.89 10.34
CA ASP A 177 -12.96 8.22 10.72
C ASP A 177 -13.00 9.37 11.74
N GLN A 178 -11.91 9.60 12.48
CA GLN A 178 -11.79 10.73 13.41
C GLN A 178 -11.77 12.09 12.72
N PHE A 179 -11.50 12.11 11.41
CA PHE A 179 -11.45 13.32 10.60
C PHE A 179 -12.18 13.17 9.26
N SER A 180 -13.07 12.17 9.16
CA SER A 180 -14.03 12.00 8.07
C SER A 180 -15.14 13.05 8.23
N GLY A 181 -14.83 14.27 7.83
CA GLY A 181 -15.79 15.37 7.75
C GLY A 181 -15.84 15.94 6.35
N GLU A 182 -16.89 16.70 6.05
CA GLU A 182 -16.96 17.50 4.84
C GLU A 182 -15.72 18.40 4.74
N THR A 183 -15.15 18.47 3.54
CA THR A 183 -14.18 19.54 3.24
C THR A 183 -14.87 20.90 3.34
N SER A 184 -14.11 21.98 3.46
CA SER A 184 -14.64 23.36 3.39
C SER A 184 -15.49 23.64 2.13
N ALA A 185 -15.45 22.75 1.13
CA ALA A 185 -16.22 22.79 -0.10
C ALA A 185 -17.40 21.77 -0.13
N LYS A 186 -17.85 21.26 1.03
CA LYS A 186 -18.95 20.28 1.17
C LYS A 186 -18.77 18.96 0.41
N ARG A 187 -17.53 18.60 0.07
CA ARG A 187 -17.21 17.30 -0.55
C ARG A 187 -16.80 16.30 0.50
N VAL A 188 -17.33 15.07 0.40
CA VAL A 188 -16.92 13.91 1.19
C VAL A 188 -15.46 13.57 0.89
N ARG A 189 -14.64 13.40 1.93
CA ARG A 189 -13.22 13.07 1.78
C ARG A 189 -13.09 11.60 1.40
N ARG A 190 -12.37 11.32 0.30
CA ARG A 190 -11.93 9.95 -0.03
C ARG A 190 -10.72 9.61 0.84
N VAL A 191 -10.99 9.20 2.08
CA VAL A 191 -9.98 9.20 3.14
C VAL A 191 -8.82 8.23 2.89
N GLY A 192 -9.06 7.12 2.19
CA GLY A 192 -8.02 6.19 1.74
C GLY A 192 -7.08 6.73 0.64
N GLN A 193 -7.46 7.81 -0.06
CA GLN A 193 -6.66 8.44 -1.12
C GLN A 193 -5.90 9.69 -0.64
N LEU A 194 -5.94 9.98 0.67
CA LEU A 194 -5.25 11.14 1.21
C LEU A 194 -3.73 10.92 1.19
N LYS A 195 -3.02 11.94 0.72
CA LYS A 195 -1.56 11.98 0.79
C LYS A 195 -1.09 12.16 2.23
N ILE A 196 0.08 11.61 2.56
CA ILE A 196 0.72 11.73 3.89
C ILE A 196 0.75 13.18 4.38
N THR A 197 1.17 14.13 3.53
CA THR A 197 1.23 15.56 3.89
C THR A 197 -0.12 16.14 4.34
N THR A 198 -1.22 15.64 3.77
CA THR A 198 -2.57 16.06 4.15
C THR A 198 -2.98 15.42 5.47
N LEU A 199 -2.64 14.14 5.66
CA LEU A 199 -2.88 13.42 6.92
C LEU A 199 -2.14 14.04 8.10
N VAL A 200 -0.87 14.45 7.91
CA VAL A 200 -0.11 15.20 8.93
C VAL A 200 -0.89 16.43 9.39
N ARG A 201 -1.40 17.21 8.45
CA ARG A 201 -2.15 18.43 8.75
C ARG A 201 -3.42 18.12 9.53
N LEU A 202 -4.17 17.10 9.13
CA LEU A 202 -5.43 16.72 9.79
C LEU A 202 -5.18 16.17 11.20
N LEU A 203 -4.20 15.28 11.38
CA LEU A 203 -3.85 14.72 12.69
C LEU A 203 -3.36 15.79 13.67
N ARG A 204 -2.57 16.76 13.19
CA ARG A 204 -2.14 17.90 14.04
C ARG A 204 -3.27 18.87 14.40
N GLN A 205 -4.36 18.88 13.63
CA GLN A 205 -5.55 19.67 13.99
C GLN A 205 -6.37 18.96 15.08
N LEU A 206 -6.35 17.63 15.12
CA LEU A 206 -7.02 16.83 16.16
C LEU A 206 -6.25 16.81 17.48
N GLU A 207 -4.92 16.80 17.41
CA GLU A 207 -4.05 16.92 18.59
C GLU A 207 -3.36 18.29 18.61
N PRO A 208 -4.07 19.38 19.00
CA PRO A 208 -3.43 20.67 19.16
C PRO A 208 -2.33 20.54 20.22
N SER A 209 -1.10 20.84 19.84
CA SER A 209 0.04 20.85 20.75
C SER A 209 -0.21 21.82 21.91
N LYS A 210 0.24 21.45 23.13
CA LYS A 210 0.21 22.33 24.33
C LYS A 210 0.79 23.73 24.10
N THR A 211 1.60 23.90 23.04
CA THR A 211 2.01 25.20 22.50
C THR A 211 1.55 25.32 21.03
N PRO A 212 0.51 26.11 20.72
CA PRO A 212 0.03 26.24 19.35
C PRO A 212 1.01 27.06 18.52
N ARG A 213 1.65 26.43 17.52
CA ARG A 213 2.34 27.18 16.47
C ARG A 213 1.31 27.64 15.44
N VAL A 214 1.06 28.94 15.39
CA VAL A 214 0.15 29.58 14.43
C VAL A 214 0.50 29.14 13.00
N PHE A 215 -0.45 28.52 12.32
CA PHE A 215 -0.31 28.15 10.91
C PHE A 215 -0.07 29.40 10.06
N LYS A 216 1.14 29.55 9.50
CA LYS A 216 1.41 30.56 8.49
C LYS A 216 1.19 29.96 7.11
N LYS A 217 0.19 30.47 6.39
CA LYS A 217 -0.09 30.13 4.99
C LYS A 217 1.19 30.34 4.18
N ARG A 218 1.67 29.27 3.52
CA ARG A 218 2.89 29.33 2.70
C ARG A 218 2.64 30.30 1.54
N LYS A 219 3.45 31.36 1.42
CA LYS A 219 3.40 32.28 0.26
C LYS A 219 3.65 31.45 -0.99
N ARG A 220 2.63 31.30 -1.84
CA ARG A 220 2.80 30.80 -3.20
C ARG A 220 3.62 31.88 -3.92
N SER A 221 4.83 31.56 -4.34
CA SER A 221 5.59 32.43 -5.22
C SER A 221 4.84 32.50 -6.55
N GLU A 222 4.25 33.66 -6.85
CA GLU A 222 3.85 34.01 -8.20
C GLU A 222 5.13 34.09 -9.04
N GLN A 223 5.45 32.98 -9.71
CA GLN A 223 6.41 33.05 -10.81
C GLN A 223 5.74 33.82 -11.94
N ARG A 224 6.27 35.04 -12.13
CA ARG A 224 6.18 35.95 -13.28
C ARG A 224 5.54 35.32 -14.52
N ALA A 225 4.30 35.69 -14.80
CA ALA A 225 3.75 35.73 -16.14
C ALA A 225 3.53 37.20 -16.50
N GLY A 226 4.13 37.65 -17.60
CA GLY A 226 3.82 38.92 -18.25
C GLY A 226 4.79 40.06 -17.95
N SER A 227 5.85 40.17 -18.74
CA SER A 227 6.25 41.49 -19.23
C SER A 227 6.29 41.39 -20.74
N GLN A 228 5.16 41.75 -21.35
CA GLN A 228 5.05 42.02 -22.77
C GLN A 228 5.80 43.31 -23.10
N SER A 229 6.28 43.37 -24.34
CA SER A 229 6.85 44.52 -25.03
C SER A 229 6.10 45.83 -24.78
N THR A 230 6.81 46.94 -24.64
CA THR A 230 6.31 48.26 -25.07
C THR A 230 7.46 49.12 -25.61
N THR A 231 7.21 49.54 -26.84
CA THR A 231 7.89 50.37 -27.82
C THR A 231 7.95 51.88 -27.47
N MET A 232 8.96 52.58 -28.01
CA MET A 232 9.15 54.05 -28.22
C MET A 232 9.46 54.89 -26.95
N LEU A 233 10.53 55.69 -26.92
CA LEU A 233 10.98 56.76 -27.83
C LEU A 233 12.50 56.85 -27.94
#